data_AF-A0A2M3ZUU5-F1
#
_entry.id   AF-A0A2M3ZUU5-F1
#
_cell.length_a   1.000
_cell.length_b   1.000
_cell.length_c   1.000
_cell.angle_alpha   90.00
_cell.angle_beta   90.00
_cell.angle_gamma   90.00
#
_symmetry.space_group_name_H-M   'P 1'
#
loop_
_entity.id
_entity.type
_entity.pdbx_description
1 polymer ?
#
loop_
_entity_poly.entity_id
_entity_poly.type
_entity_poly.pdbx_seq_one_letter_code
_entity_poly.pdbx_strand_id
1 'polypeptide(L)'
;MSRNPLVPLYFLLVVLSIALTVEGENFWYSNCDIIQNQLTNINGQIDQQTSYYHLKRFDRHITTSDRLRDLLYTIQTWRQSFDRSINRMQTLLYSKQQELTIPRGYYEPLTDSFEKVFQKLDDRNALQQNDLSVRLNEIKILQQQKQTAIQELQSVNDNKTSVKKELAAMNKIISDLTTYKQKLEAKINGNPPAVRG
;
A
#
# COMPACT_ATOMS: atom_id res chain seq x y z
N MET A 1 5.99 -4.58 -38.67
CA MET A 1 5.71 -3.22 -39.20
C MET A 1 6.47 -2.20 -38.35
N SER A 2 7.68 -1.85 -38.79
CA SER A 2 8.51 -0.83 -38.13
C SER A 2 8.03 0.55 -38.58
N ARG A 3 7.43 1.33 -37.68
CA ARG A 3 7.09 2.74 -37.92
C ARG A 3 8.26 3.59 -37.43
N ASN A 4 9.03 4.13 -38.37
CA ASN A 4 10.01 5.19 -38.12
C ASN A 4 9.32 6.38 -37.44
N PRO A 5 9.82 6.91 -36.30
CA PRO A 5 9.25 8.07 -35.62
C PRO A 5 9.76 9.41 -36.17
N LEU A 6 10.50 9.41 -37.27
CA LEU A 6 11.02 10.62 -37.94
C LEU A 6 10.14 10.97 -39.15
N VAL A 7 8.90 11.38 -38.89
CA VAL A 7 8.12 12.18 -39.85
C VAL A 7 8.59 13.64 -39.69
N PRO A 8 8.88 14.36 -40.78
CA PRO A 8 10.12 15.11 -40.90
C PRO A 8 9.99 16.58 -40.48
N LEU A 9 11.03 17.06 -39.80
CA LEU A 9 11.37 18.47 -39.57
C LEU A 9 11.47 19.31 -40.87
N TYR A 10 11.33 18.71 -42.06
CA TYR A 10 11.39 19.37 -43.36
C TYR A 10 10.30 20.43 -43.57
N PHE A 11 9.13 20.30 -42.93
CA PHE A 11 8.07 21.32 -43.07
C PHE A 11 8.40 22.64 -42.36
N LEU A 12 9.32 22.65 -41.38
CA LEU A 12 9.77 23.88 -40.71
C LEU A 12 10.74 24.71 -41.56
N LEU A 13 11.50 24.07 -42.46
CA LEU A 13 12.50 24.75 -43.30
C LEU A 13 11.89 25.44 -44.53
N VAL A 14 10.78 24.95 -45.07
CA VAL A 14 10.15 25.52 -46.28
C VAL A 14 9.47 26.88 -46.02
N VAL A 15 9.08 27.15 -44.77
CA VAL A 15 8.39 28.41 -44.41
C VAL A 15 9.36 29.59 -44.24
N LEU A 16 10.67 29.33 -44.09
CA LEU A 16 11.69 30.37 -43.94
C LEU A 16 12.15 31.01 -45.26
N SER A 17 11.69 30.52 -46.42
CA SER A 17 12.23 30.92 -47.74
C SER A 17 11.47 32.04 -48.45
N ILE A 18 10.43 32.65 -47.87
CA ILE A 18 9.64 33.68 -48.54
C ILE A 18 9.86 35.04 -47.87
N ALA A 19 10.97 35.70 -48.19
CA ALA A 19 11.18 37.13 -47.87
C ALA A 19 12.24 37.79 -48.78
N LEU A 20 12.15 37.61 -50.10
CA LEU A 20 12.82 38.43 -51.12
C LEU A 20 11.79 38.49 -52.25
N THR A 21 11.10 39.60 -52.55
CA THR A 21 11.63 40.86 -53.08
C THR A 21 10.54 41.95 -53.18
N VAL A 22 10.98 43.19 -53.45
CA VAL A 22 10.33 44.37 -54.07
C VAL A 22 10.17 45.60 -53.15
N GLU A 23 10.75 46.71 -53.61
CA GLU A 23 10.91 48.03 -52.96
C GLU A 23 9.62 48.87 -52.92
N GLY A 24 9.49 49.71 -51.89
CA GLY A 24 8.64 50.92 -51.89
C GLY A 24 7.37 50.88 -51.02
N GLU A 25 7.46 51.45 -49.82
CA GLU A 25 6.38 52.01 -48.98
C GLU A 25 4.98 51.37 -48.98
N ASN A 26 4.90 50.16 -48.44
CA ASN A 26 3.97 49.70 -47.35
C ASN A 26 4.57 48.46 -46.64
N PHE A 27 5.90 48.35 -46.77
CA PHE A 27 6.66 47.13 -46.55
C PHE A 27 6.76 46.77 -45.07
N TRP A 28 6.87 47.76 -44.19
CA TRP A 28 7.00 47.54 -42.76
C TRP A 28 5.70 47.04 -42.11
N TYR A 29 4.55 47.65 -42.41
CA TYR A 29 3.26 47.19 -41.88
C TYR A 29 2.88 45.82 -42.43
N SER A 30 3.06 45.60 -43.74
CA SER A 30 2.79 44.30 -44.35
C SER A 30 3.68 43.20 -43.78
N ASN A 31 4.98 43.47 -43.57
CA ASN A 31 5.88 42.50 -42.94
C ASN A 31 5.55 42.27 -41.46
N CYS A 32 5.16 43.31 -40.70
CA CYS A 32 4.72 43.16 -39.32
C CYS A 32 3.45 42.30 -39.21
N ASP A 33 2.47 42.50 -40.09
CA ASP A 33 1.25 41.70 -40.14
C ASP A 33 1.55 40.25 -40.54
N ILE A 34 2.45 40.03 -41.50
CA ILE A 34 2.92 38.69 -41.89
C ILE A 34 3.61 38.00 -40.71
N ILE A 35 4.52 38.69 -40.03
CA ILE A 35 5.23 38.17 -38.85
C ILE A 35 4.23 37.86 -37.72
N GLN A 36 3.27 38.74 -37.47
CA GLN A 36 2.25 38.54 -36.44
C GLN A 36 1.34 37.33 -36.75
N ASN A 37 0.96 37.15 -38.01
CA ASN A 37 0.20 35.98 -38.46
C ASN A 37 1.01 34.69 -38.33
N GLN A 38 2.30 34.72 -38.68
CA GLN A 38 3.21 33.59 -38.51
C GLN A 38 3.37 33.21 -37.03
N LEU A 39 3.61 34.18 -36.14
CA LEU A 39 3.71 33.96 -34.70
C LEU A 39 2.40 33.39 -34.11
N THR A 40 1.26 33.86 -34.61
CA THR A 40 -0.06 33.35 -34.21
C THR A 40 -0.25 31.90 -34.63
N ASN A 41 0.13 31.55 -35.86
CA ASN A 41 0.09 30.17 -36.36
C ASN A 41 0.99 29.24 -35.53
N ILE A 42 2.24 29.66 -35.27
CA ILE A 42 3.18 28.91 -34.43
C ILE A 42 2.61 28.72 -33.02
N ASN A 43 2.01 29.75 -32.43
CA ASN A 43 1.34 29.64 -31.13
C ASN A 43 0.19 28.63 -31.14
N GLY A 44 -0.58 28.56 -32.22
CA GLY A 44 -1.64 27.57 -32.41
C GLY A 44 -1.08 26.14 -32.52
N GLN A 45 0.04 25.97 -33.23
CA GLN A 45 0.71 24.67 -33.34
C GLN A 45 1.29 24.20 -31.99
N ILE A 46 1.86 25.11 -31.19
CA ILE A 46 2.32 24.79 -29.83
C ILE A 46 1.14 24.29 -28.97
N ASP A 47 -0.02 24.95 -29.03
CA ASP A 47 -1.23 24.51 -28.31
C ASP A 47 -1.67 23.10 -28.74
N GLN A 48 -1.66 22.81 -30.05
CA GLN A 48 -2.01 21.49 -30.59
C GLN A 48 -1.04 20.40 -30.10
N GLN A 49 0.27 20.66 -30.17
CA GLN A 49 1.29 19.70 -29.71
C GLN A 49 1.18 19.46 -28.20
N THR A 50 0.99 20.52 -27.42
CA THR A 50 0.77 20.42 -25.98
C THR A 50 -0.44 19.53 -25.68
N SER A 51 -1.56 19.72 -26.40
CA SER A 51 -2.75 18.89 -26.24
C SER A 51 -2.52 17.44 -26.65
N TYR A 52 -1.84 17.20 -27.76
CA TYR A 52 -1.54 15.86 -28.28
C TYR A 52 -0.71 15.04 -27.29
N TYR A 53 0.28 15.67 -26.66
CA TYR A 53 1.15 15.04 -25.66
C TYR A 53 0.61 15.14 -24.22
N HIS A 54 -0.63 15.61 -24.03
CA HIS A 54 -1.23 15.81 -22.70
C HIS A 54 -0.37 16.64 -21.73
N LEU A 55 0.37 17.62 -22.26
CA LEU A 55 1.21 18.51 -21.47
C LEU A 55 0.34 19.61 -20.81
N LYS A 56 0.85 20.21 -19.73
CA LYS A 56 0.24 21.41 -19.17
C LYS A 56 0.27 22.52 -20.23
N ARG A 57 -0.87 23.20 -20.43
CA ARG A 57 -0.93 24.36 -21.34
C ARG A 57 0.10 25.41 -20.95
N PHE A 58 0.95 25.79 -21.90
CA PHE A 58 1.85 26.91 -21.75
C PHE A 58 1.05 28.20 -21.63
N ASP A 59 1.51 29.11 -20.78
CA ASP A 59 0.88 30.41 -20.63
C ASP A 59 0.94 31.20 -21.95
N ARG A 60 -0.19 31.80 -22.33
CA ARG A 60 -0.31 32.62 -23.54
C ARG A 60 0.26 34.03 -23.37
N HIS A 61 0.57 34.43 -22.13
CA HIS A 61 1.22 35.71 -21.82
C HIS A 61 2.74 35.70 -22.07
N ILE A 62 3.31 34.55 -22.44
CA ILE A 62 4.74 34.35 -22.71
C ILE A 62 5.00 34.43 -24.23
N THR A 63 6.18 34.91 -24.64
CA THR A 63 6.52 35.04 -26.07
C THR A 63 6.53 33.70 -26.78
N THR A 64 6.24 33.67 -28.09
CA THR A 64 6.27 32.43 -28.90
C THR A 64 7.62 31.70 -28.80
N SER A 65 8.72 32.45 -28.70
CA SER A 65 10.08 31.90 -28.55
C SER A 65 10.25 31.12 -27.25
N ASP A 66 9.81 31.71 -26.13
CA ASP A 66 9.89 31.06 -24.82
C ASP A 66 8.99 29.81 -24.77
N ARG A 67 7.80 29.87 -25.37
CA ARG A 67 6.89 28.71 -25.47
C ARG A 67 7.51 27.57 -26.30
N LEU A 68 8.21 27.89 -27.39
CA LEU A 68 8.97 26.89 -28.17
C LEU A 68 10.10 26.28 -27.35
N ARG A 69 10.82 27.11 -26.59
CA ARG A 69 11.92 26.66 -25.73
C ARG A 69 11.43 25.72 -24.63
N ASP A 70 10.32 26.04 -23.99
CA ASP A 70 9.71 25.21 -22.94
C ASP A 70 9.19 23.88 -23.49
N LEU A 71 8.55 23.89 -24.67
CA LEU A 71 8.12 22.68 -25.34
C LEU A 71 9.32 21.78 -25.69
N LEU A 72 10.37 22.36 -26.26
CA LEU A 72 11.60 21.63 -26.59
C LEU A 72 12.24 21.01 -25.33
N TYR A 73 12.38 21.78 -24.26
CA TYR A 73 12.95 21.30 -22.99
C TYR A 73 12.12 20.16 -22.37
N THR A 74 10.79 20.28 -22.43
CA THR A 74 9.87 19.27 -21.93
C THR A 74 10.03 17.95 -22.69
N ILE A 75 10.06 18.01 -24.03
CA ILE A 75 10.25 16.83 -24.89
C ILE A 75 11.62 16.19 -24.63
N GLN A 76 12.68 16.98 -24.49
CA GLN A 76 14.02 16.48 -24.18
C GLN A 76 14.07 15.76 -22.82
N THR A 77 13.42 16.32 -21.81
CA THR A 77 13.35 15.72 -20.47
C THR A 77 12.60 14.39 -20.50
N TRP A 78 11.48 14.33 -21.23
CA TRP A 78 10.72 13.09 -21.44
C TRP A 78 11.55 12.01 -22.13
N ARG A 79 12.28 12.38 -23.19
CA ARG A 79 13.19 11.45 -23.88
C ARG A 79 14.24 10.86 -22.93
N GLN A 80 14.89 11.70 -22.14
CA GLN A 80 15.88 11.23 -21.16
C GLN A 80 15.26 10.30 -20.10
N SER A 81 14.04 10.59 -19.64
CA SER A 81 13.31 9.73 -18.71
C SER A 81 13.01 8.36 -19.31
N PHE A 82 12.57 8.35 -20.58
CA PHE A 82 12.30 7.12 -21.32
C PHE A 82 13.55 6.27 -21.51
N ASP A 83 14.67 6.88 -21.91
CA ASP A 83 15.97 6.19 -22.06
C ASP A 83 16.43 5.57 -20.73
N ARG A 84 16.28 6.28 -19.61
CA ARG A 84 16.57 5.74 -18.27
C ARG A 84 15.66 4.56 -17.93
N SER A 85 14.38 4.62 -18.28
CA SER A 85 13.44 3.53 -18.06
C SER A 85 13.83 2.28 -18.85
N ILE A 86 14.20 2.43 -20.13
CA ILE A 86 14.71 1.34 -20.96
C ILE A 86 15.96 0.72 -20.33
N ASN A 87 16.93 1.53 -19.92
CA ASN A 87 18.15 1.03 -19.30
C ASN A 87 17.87 0.25 -18.01
N ARG A 88 16.94 0.71 -17.18
CA ARG A 88 16.49 -0.02 -15.98
C ARG A 88 15.85 -1.35 -16.33
N MET A 89 14.97 -1.38 -17.32
CA MET A 89 14.34 -2.62 -17.78
C MET A 89 15.36 -3.61 -18.37
N GLN A 90 16.31 -3.13 -19.17
CA GLN A 90 17.39 -3.96 -19.71
C GLN A 90 18.28 -4.53 -18.60
N THR A 91 18.63 -3.71 -17.61
CA THR A 91 19.42 -4.14 -16.45
C THR A 91 18.68 -5.20 -15.64
N LEU A 92 17.38 -4.98 -15.37
CA LEU A 92 16.53 -5.95 -14.68
C LEU A 92 16.44 -7.26 -15.48
N LEU A 93 16.23 -7.17 -16.78
CA LEU A 93 16.13 -8.34 -17.65
C LEU A 93 17.44 -9.13 -17.69
N TYR A 94 18.57 -8.45 -17.79
CA TYR A 94 19.89 -9.07 -17.74
C TYR A 94 20.17 -9.73 -16.38
N SER A 95 19.86 -9.02 -15.29
CA SER A 95 19.98 -9.55 -13.93
C SER A 95 19.13 -10.81 -13.73
N LYS A 96 17.86 -10.80 -14.16
CA LYS A 96 16.99 -11.98 -14.10
C LYS A 96 17.45 -13.10 -15.02
N GLN A 97 17.98 -12.78 -16.19
CA GLN A 97 18.56 -13.78 -17.08
C GLN A 97 19.78 -14.44 -16.40
N GLN A 98 20.65 -13.70 -15.73
CA GLN A 98 21.78 -14.27 -14.98
C GLN A 98 21.32 -15.15 -13.81
N GLU A 99 20.32 -14.71 -13.02
CA GLU A 99 19.75 -15.53 -11.94
C GLU A 99 19.17 -16.86 -12.45
N LEU A 100 18.58 -16.85 -13.65
CA LEU A 100 18.02 -18.03 -14.30
C LEU A 100 19.04 -18.80 -15.16
N THR A 101 20.23 -18.26 -15.38
CA THR A 101 21.28 -18.92 -16.16
C THR A 101 21.95 -19.96 -15.28
N ILE A 102 21.50 -21.20 -15.42
CA ILE A 102 22.18 -22.37 -14.85
C ILE A 102 23.52 -22.53 -15.59
N PRO A 103 24.67 -22.61 -14.88
CA PRO A 103 25.98 -22.77 -15.51
C PRO A 103 26.00 -24.02 -16.41
N ARG A 104 26.24 -23.82 -17.72
CA ARG A 104 26.29 -24.89 -18.72
C ARG A 104 27.46 -25.88 -18.53
N GLY A 105 28.31 -25.69 -17.52
CA GLY A 105 29.45 -26.55 -17.19
C GLY A 105 29.09 -27.80 -16.37
N TYR A 106 27.87 -27.88 -15.83
CA TYR A 106 27.39 -29.03 -15.05
C TYR A 106 26.01 -29.47 -15.52
N TYR A 107 25.84 -29.67 -16.84
CA TYR A 107 24.71 -30.48 -17.30
C TYR A 107 24.98 -31.94 -16.92
N GLU A 108 24.60 -32.31 -15.70
CA GLU A 108 23.95 -33.61 -15.52
C GLU A 108 22.76 -33.65 -16.51
N PRO A 109 22.42 -34.83 -17.07
CA PRO A 109 21.33 -34.96 -18.04
C PRO A 109 20.09 -34.19 -17.59
N LEU A 110 19.50 -33.37 -18.47
CA LEU A 110 18.39 -32.46 -18.14
C LEU A 110 17.20 -33.13 -17.42
N THR A 111 17.05 -34.45 -17.57
CA THR A 111 16.13 -35.29 -16.80
C THR A 111 16.45 -35.30 -15.30
N ASP A 112 17.71 -35.44 -14.90
CA ASP A 112 18.13 -35.45 -13.48
C ASP A 112 17.90 -34.09 -12.81
N SER A 113 18.00 -32.99 -13.56
CA SER A 113 17.78 -31.63 -13.05
C SER A 113 16.31 -31.39 -12.67
N PHE A 114 15.37 -31.74 -13.56
CA PHE A 114 13.95 -31.57 -13.26
C PHE A 114 13.48 -32.57 -12.19
N GLU A 115 13.89 -33.83 -12.28
CA GLU A 115 13.61 -34.86 -11.26
C GLU A 115 14.07 -34.39 -9.87
N LYS A 116 15.31 -33.88 -9.74
CA LYS A 116 15.84 -33.35 -8.47
C LYS A 116 15.10 -32.10 -7.98
N VAL A 117 14.62 -31.25 -8.89
CA VAL A 117 13.81 -30.07 -8.52
C VAL A 117 12.44 -30.49 -7.99
N PHE A 118 11.77 -31.45 -8.66
CA PHE A 118 10.50 -32.00 -8.19
C PHE A 118 10.69 -32.75 -6.86
N GLN A 119 11.74 -33.55 -6.72
CA GLN A 119 12.07 -34.24 -5.48
C GLN A 119 12.27 -33.26 -4.31
N LYS A 120 13.02 -32.16 -4.52
CA LYS A 120 13.20 -31.12 -3.50
C LYS A 120 11.89 -30.39 -3.16
N LEU A 121 11.01 -30.20 -4.14
CA LEU A 121 9.69 -29.60 -3.90
C LEU A 121 8.80 -30.56 -3.10
N ASP A 122 8.83 -31.85 -3.42
CA ASP A 122 8.07 -32.89 -2.70
C ASP A 122 8.58 -33.08 -1.27
N ASP A 123 9.90 -33.12 -1.07
CA ASP A 123 10.51 -33.18 0.27
C ASP A 123 10.12 -31.95 1.11
N ARG A 124 10.14 -30.76 0.49
CA ARG A 124 9.74 -29.52 1.17
C ARG A 124 8.25 -29.50 1.48
N ASN A 125 7.41 -29.99 0.56
CA ASN A 125 5.97 -30.11 0.77
C ASN A 125 5.65 -31.12 1.88
N ALA A 126 6.35 -32.25 1.94
CA ALA A 126 6.21 -33.25 2.98
C ALA A 126 6.61 -32.70 4.36
N LEU A 127 7.73 -31.97 4.44
CA LEU A 127 8.16 -31.29 5.67
C LEU A 127 7.14 -30.24 6.13
N GLN A 128 6.61 -29.44 5.21
CA GLN A 128 5.59 -28.44 5.52
C GLN A 128 4.27 -29.08 5.98
N GLN A 129 3.86 -30.19 5.37
CA GLN A 129 2.67 -30.94 5.80
C GLN A 129 2.86 -31.53 7.20
N ASN A 130 4.07 -32.02 7.52
CA ASN A 130 4.37 -32.54 8.85
C ASN A 130 4.35 -31.43 9.91
N ASP A 131 4.99 -30.28 9.66
CA ASP A 131 4.95 -29.12 10.57
C ASP A 131 3.50 -28.63 10.80
N LEU A 132 2.69 -28.58 9.73
CA LEU A 132 1.27 -28.27 9.83
C LEU A 132 0.51 -29.28 10.69
N SER A 133 0.78 -30.57 10.53
CA SER A 133 0.14 -31.63 11.31
C SER A 133 0.45 -31.51 12.80
N VAL A 134 1.72 -31.25 13.14
CA VAL A 134 2.16 -31.03 14.53
C VAL A 134 1.43 -29.82 15.13
N ARG A 135 1.43 -28.68 14.44
CA ARG A 135 0.74 -27.46 14.90
C ARG A 135 -0.76 -27.66 15.08
N LEU A 136 -1.41 -28.41 14.18
CA LEU A 136 -2.84 -28.72 14.30
C LEU A 136 -3.13 -29.57 15.54
N ASN A 137 -2.27 -30.54 15.86
CA ASN A 137 -2.40 -31.33 17.09
C ASN A 137 -2.19 -30.48 18.34
N GLU A 138 -1.19 -29.59 18.34
CA GLU A 138 -0.97 -28.65 19.46
C GLU A 138 -2.19 -27.74 19.68
N ILE A 139 -2.77 -27.19 18.61
CA ILE A 139 -3.99 -26.37 18.69
C ILE A 139 -5.15 -27.16 19.31
N LYS A 140 -5.31 -28.44 18.92
CA LYS A 140 -6.36 -29.30 19.49
C LYS A 140 -6.17 -29.53 20.98
N ILE A 141 -4.93 -29.78 21.42
CA ILE A 141 -4.59 -29.93 22.85
C ILE A 141 -4.89 -28.63 23.61
N LEU A 142 -4.46 -27.49 23.08
CA LEU A 142 -4.69 -26.18 23.70
C LEU A 142 -6.19 -25.84 23.80
N GLN A 143 -6.98 -26.17 22.77
CA GLN A 143 -8.44 -26.01 22.81
C GLN A 143 -9.07 -26.86 23.92
N GLN A 144 -8.60 -28.10 24.10
CA GLN A 144 -9.09 -28.98 25.15
C GLN A 144 -8.70 -28.47 26.55
N GLN A 145 -7.46 -28.03 26.74
CA GLN A 145 -7.00 -27.41 27.99
C GLN A 145 -7.80 -26.14 28.32
N LYS A 146 -8.05 -25.28 27.33
CA LYS A 146 -8.89 -24.08 27.51
C LYS A 146 -10.29 -24.45 27.98
N GLN A 147 -10.89 -25.49 27.40
CA GLN A 147 -12.24 -25.92 27.80
C GLN A 147 -12.27 -26.44 29.24
N THR A 148 -11.26 -27.23 29.65
CA THR A 148 -11.12 -27.70 31.03
C THR A 148 -10.95 -26.52 32.00
N ALA A 149 -10.08 -25.55 31.68
CA ALA A 149 -9.87 -24.38 32.53
C ALA A 149 -11.15 -23.54 32.70
N ILE A 150 -11.98 -23.42 31.65
CA ILE A 150 -13.29 -22.75 31.74
C ILE A 150 -14.21 -23.49 32.72
N GLN A 151 -14.26 -24.83 32.65
CA GLN A 151 -15.08 -25.63 33.56
C GLN A 151 -14.62 -25.52 35.01
N GLU A 152 -13.32 -25.56 35.26
CA GLU A 152 -12.73 -25.38 36.60
C GLU A 152 -13.06 -24.00 37.17
N LEU A 153 -12.90 -22.95 36.35
CA LEU A 153 -13.19 -21.58 36.77
C LEU A 153 -14.66 -21.40 37.12
N GLN A 154 -15.56 -22.04 36.36
CA GLN A 154 -16.99 -22.03 36.65
C GLN A 154 -17.31 -22.74 37.96
N SER A 155 -16.70 -23.90 38.21
CA SER A 155 -16.84 -24.62 39.49
C SER A 155 -16.34 -23.80 40.68
N VAL A 156 -15.19 -23.12 40.54
CA VAL A 156 -14.66 -22.21 41.58
C VAL A 156 -15.62 -21.05 41.84
N ASN A 157 -16.24 -20.49 40.78
CA ASN A 157 -17.19 -19.40 40.93
C ASN A 157 -18.51 -19.84 41.62
N ASP A 158 -18.98 -21.05 41.33
CA ASP A 158 -20.15 -21.64 41.97
C ASP A 158 -19.85 -21.90 43.46
N ASN A 159 -18.69 -22.46 43.78
CA ASN A 159 -18.23 -22.66 45.16
C ASN A 159 -18.13 -21.34 45.93
N LYS A 160 -17.51 -20.31 45.34
CA LYS A 160 -17.44 -18.96 45.92
C LYS A 160 -18.84 -18.41 46.23
N THR A 161 -19.80 -18.65 45.34
CA THR A 161 -21.19 -18.21 45.54
C THR A 161 -21.85 -18.95 46.70
N SER A 162 -21.60 -20.25 46.85
CA SER A 162 -22.09 -21.04 48.00
C SER A 162 -21.52 -20.52 49.32
N VAL A 163 -20.20 -20.38 49.41
CA VAL A 163 -19.52 -19.87 50.61
C VAL A 163 -20.01 -18.47 50.98
N LYS A 164 -20.27 -17.61 50.01
CA LYS A 164 -20.82 -16.27 50.27
C LYS A 164 -22.23 -16.33 50.88
N LYS A 165 -23.08 -17.27 50.47
CA LYS A 165 -24.41 -17.49 51.06
C LYS A 165 -24.30 -18.02 52.48
N GLU A 166 -23.43 -18.99 52.72
CA GLU A 166 -23.16 -19.54 54.06
C GLU A 166 -22.65 -18.46 55.02
N LEU A 167 -21.71 -17.63 54.58
CA LEU A 167 -21.20 -16.50 55.35
C LEU A 167 -22.31 -15.51 55.72
N ALA A 168 -23.20 -15.19 54.77
CA ALA A 168 -24.35 -14.32 55.04
C ALA A 168 -25.31 -14.92 56.08
N ALA A 169 -25.55 -16.24 56.02
CA ALA A 169 -26.37 -16.94 57.00
C ALA A 169 -25.72 -16.94 58.40
N MET A 170 -24.41 -17.21 58.49
CA MET A 170 -23.68 -17.14 59.76
C MET A 170 -23.70 -15.74 60.38
N ASN A 171 -23.51 -14.70 59.58
CA ASN A 171 -23.58 -13.31 60.05
C ASN A 171 -24.95 -12.97 60.64
N LYS A 172 -26.04 -13.48 60.05
CA LYS A 172 -27.38 -13.32 60.60
C LYS A 172 -27.53 -14.00 61.96
N ILE A 173 -27.05 -15.25 62.09
CA ILE A 173 -27.08 -15.99 63.36
C ILE A 173 -26.29 -15.24 64.44
N ILE A 174 -25.10 -14.71 64.12
CA ILE A 174 -24.30 -13.91 65.07
C ILE A 174 -25.07 -12.67 65.52
N SER A 175 -25.74 -11.97 64.60
CA SER A 175 -26.57 -10.81 64.93
C SER A 175 -27.72 -11.17 65.86
N ASP A 176 -28.43 -12.27 65.58
CA ASP A 176 -29.54 -12.75 66.40
C ASP A 176 -29.07 -13.15 67.80
N LEU A 177 -27.96 -13.88 67.91
CA LEU A 177 -27.33 -14.26 69.17
C LEU A 177 -26.83 -13.05 69.96
N THR A 178 -26.25 -12.05 69.29
CA THR A 178 -25.80 -10.81 69.93
C THR A 178 -26.99 -10.05 70.53
N THR A 179 -28.09 -9.96 69.77
CA THR A 179 -29.34 -9.34 70.24
C THR A 179 -29.93 -10.10 71.43
N TYR A 180 -29.93 -11.43 71.37
CA TYR A 180 -30.41 -12.28 72.45
C TYR A 180 -29.56 -12.13 73.72
N LYS A 181 -28.23 -12.13 73.57
CA LYS A 181 -27.29 -11.87 74.67
C LYS A 181 -27.56 -10.53 75.34
N GLN A 182 -27.70 -9.45 74.57
CA GLN A 182 -28.02 -8.11 75.11
C GLN A 182 -29.35 -8.10 75.89
N LYS A 183 -30.38 -8.79 75.39
CA LYS A 183 -31.67 -8.92 76.10
C LYS A 183 -31.51 -9.68 77.42
N LEU A 184 -30.70 -10.73 77.46
CA LEU A 184 -30.43 -11.49 78.69
C LEU A 184 -29.64 -10.65 79.71
N GLU A 185 -28.57 -9.99 79.29
CA GLU A 185 -27.76 -9.12 80.15
C GLU A 185 -28.62 -8.03 80.81
N ALA A 186 -29.52 -7.42 80.05
CA ALA A 186 -30.42 -6.40 80.56
C ALA A 186 -31.47 -6.94 81.56
N LYS A 187 -31.96 -8.18 81.35
CA LYS A 187 -32.82 -8.87 82.32
C LYS A 187 -32.09 -9.17 83.62
N ILE A 188 -30.81 -9.57 83.55
CA ILE A 188 -29.97 -9.87 84.72
C ILE A 188 -29.66 -8.60 85.51
N ASN A 189 -29.33 -7.51 84.81
CA ASN A 189 -28.93 -6.25 85.42
C ASN A 189 -30.11 -5.37 85.91
N GLY A 190 -31.36 -5.87 85.81
CA GLY A 190 -32.55 -5.19 86.32
C GLY A 190 -32.94 -3.91 85.59
N ASN A 191 -32.42 -3.67 84.38
CA ASN A 191 -32.68 -2.45 83.62
C ASN A 191 -33.08 -2.82 82.18
N PRO A 192 -34.31 -2.55 81.72
CA PRO A 192 -34.79 -3.06 80.43
C PRO A 192 -34.04 -2.37 79.27
N PRO A 193 -33.57 -3.11 78.24
CA PRO A 193 -32.82 -2.49 77.17
C PRO A 193 -33.79 -1.85 76.18
N ALA A 194 -33.52 -0.59 75.81
CA ALA A 194 -34.15 0.07 74.67
C ALA A 194 -33.65 -0.57 73.36
N VAL A 195 -34.15 -1.76 73.03
CA VAL A 195 -33.83 -2.43 71.76
C VAL A 195 -34.76 -1.87 70.69
N ARG A 196 -34.27 -0.93 69.88
CA ARG A 196 -34.93 -0.50 68.64
C ARG A 196 -34.74 -1.58 67.58
N GLY A 197 -35.86 -1.99 66.96
CA GLY A 197 -35.89 -2.84 65.78
C GLY A 197 -35.43 -2.11 64.53
#